data_AF-A0A919A396-F1
#
_entry.id   AF-A0A919A396-F1
#
_cell.length_a   1.000
_cell.length_b   1.000
_cell.length_c   1.000
_cell.angle_alpha   90.00
_cell.angle_beta   90.00
_cell.angle_gamma   90.00
#
_symmetry.space_group_name_H-M   'P 1'
#
loop_
_entity.id
_entity.type
_entity.pdbx_description
1 polymer ?
#
loop_
_entity_poly.entity_id
_entity_poly.type
_entity_poly.pdbx_seq_one_letter_code
_entity_poly.pdbx_strand_id
1 'polypeptide(L)'
;MNTETDWAYRVFEPHGSEGWRPYGSDAERWQGTITTDDANEGPQYAAALVVADLLTEWEMRGLPRARHVRVILWHDEERDPEDPDFIVDVRPPSDIDSA
;
A
#
# COMPACT_ATOMS: atom_id res chain seq x y z
N MET A 1 -1.09 16.35 24.69
CA MET A 1 -0.47 15.04 24.40
C MET A 1 -0.67 14.84 22.93
N ASN A 2 0.40 14.76 22.14
CA ASN A 2 0.26 14.35 20.74
C ASN A 2 -0.13 12.88 20.78
N THR A 3 -1.36 12.61 20.36
CA THR A 3 -1.93 11.28 20.17
C THR A 3 -1.85 10.96 18.69
N GLU A 4 -0.73 11.30 18.06
CA GLU A 4 -0.51 11.12 16.64
C GLU A 4 0.51 9.99 16.49
N THR A 5 0.21 9.04 15.61
CA THR A 5 1.12 7.97 15.23
C THR A 5 1.46 8.08 13.76
N ASP A 6 2.75 7.97 13.48
CA ASP A 6 3.31 7.95 12.15
C ASP A 6 3.41 6.50 11.65
N TRP A 7 2.94 6.28 10.43
CA TRP A 7 3.04 5.02 9.73
C TRP A 7 3.85 5.21 8.46
N ALA A 8 5.09 4.71 8.46
CA ALA A 8 5.84 4.58 7.23
C ALA A 8 5.19 3.51 6.34
N TYR A 9 5.12 3.76 5.03
CA TYR A 9 4.56 2.82 4.08
C TYR A 9 5.42 2.68 2.83
N ARG A 10 5.33 1.51 2.19
CA ARG A 10 5.82 1.28 0.83
C ARG A 10 4.93 0.28 0.11
N VAL A 11 4.70 0.52 -1.19
CA VAL A 11 3.91 -0.36 -2.06
C VAL A 11 4.84 -1.21 -2.94
N PHE A 12 4.49 -2.48 -3.07
CA PHE A 12 5.20 -3.46 -3.87
C PHE A 12 4.29 -4.08 -4.93
N GLU A 13 4.89 -4.59 -6.01
CA GLU A 13 4.24 -5.47 -6.98
C GLU A 13 4.97 -6.81 -7.10
N PRO A 14 4.28 -7.88 -7.54
CA PRO A 14 4.92 -9.17 -7.80
C PRO A 14 6.07 -9.07 -8.80
N HIS A 15 7.17 -9.78 -8.51
CA HIS A 15 8.36 -9.86 -9.35
C HIS A 15 8.76 -11.32 -9.65
N GLY A 16 7.81 -12.10 -10.18
CA GLY A 16 8.07 -13.49 -10.56
C GLY A 16 8.63 -14.31 -9.38
N SER A 17 9.71 -15.06 -9.64
CA SER A 17 10.40 -15.86 -8.62
C SER A 17 11.23 -15.06 -7.62
N GLU A 18 11.49 -13.77 -7.90
CA GLU A 18 12.25 -12.87 -7.02
C GLU A 18 11.36 -12.29 -5.90
N GLY A 19 10.08 -12.65 -5.87
CA GLY A 19 9.14 -12.26 -4.82
C GLY A 19 8.46 -10.95 -5.13
N TRP A 20 8.82 -9.90 -4.41
CA TRP A 20 8.18 -8.57 -4.47
C TRP A 20 9.20 -7.49 -4.80
N ARG A 21 8.82 -6.51 -5.60
CA ARG A 21 9.64 -5.33 -5.91
C ARG A 21 8.85 -4.03 -5.70
N PRO A 22 9.51 -2.88 -5.50
CA PRO A 22 8.82 -1.61 -5.38
C PRO A 22 7.86 -1.34 -6.56
N TYR A 23 6.70 -0.76 -6.24
CA TYR A 23 5.60 -0.62 -7.20
C TYR A 23 5.87 0.45 -8.28
N GLY A 24 5.69 0.05 -9.53
CA GLY A 24 5.74 0.95 -10.68
C GLY A 24 7.15 1.37 -11.08
N SER A 25 7.23 2.24 -12.09
CA SER A 25 8.50 2.79 -12.58
C SER A 25 9.01 3.99 -11.76
N ASP A 26 8.16 4.53 -10.90
CA ASP A 26 8.42 5.67 -10.03
C ASP A 26 8.10 5.25 -8.58
N ALA A 27 9.01 4.44 -8.03
CA ALA A 27 8.83 3.82 -6.71
C ALA A 27 8.81 4.84 -5.58
N GLU A 28 9.48 5.99 -5.74
CA GLU A 28 9.52 7.06 -4.74
C GLU A 28 8.14 7.70 -4.51
N ARG A 29 7.24 7.61 -5.48
CA ARG A 29 5.85 8.05 -5.34
C ARG A 29 5.02 7.14 -4.43
N TRP A 30 5.38 5.86 -4.31
CA TRP A 30 4.60 4.86 -3.59
C TRP A 30 5.27 4.43 -2.30
N GLN A 31 5.85 5.41 -1.62
CA GLN A 31 6.41 5.32 -0.28
C GLN A 31 6.19 6.64 0.45
N GLY A 32 6.22 6.62 1.78
CA GLY A 32 6.14 7.83 2.59
C GLY A 32 5.69 7.54 4.01
N THR A 33 5.18 8.58 4.67
CA THR A 33 4.66 8.49 6.04
C THR A 33 3.24 9.04 6.08
N ILE A 34 2.35 8.35 6.79
CA ILE A 34 0.99 8.79 7.09
C ILE A 34 0.91 9.02 8.59
N THR A 35 0.57 10.23 8.99
CA THR A 35 0.25 10.57 10.39
C THR A 35 -1.24 10.33 10.63
N THR A 36 -1.56 9.61 11.70
CA THR A 36 -2.93 9.23 12.09
C THR A 36 -3.20 9.57 13.54
N ASP A 37 -4.46 9.86 13.89
CA ASP A 37 -4.85 10.08 15.28
C ASP A 37 -4.99 8.74 16.03
N ASP A 38 -4.09 8.44 16.98
CA ASP A 38 -3.99 7.18 17.76
C ASP A 38 -5.29 6.71 18.40
N ALA A 39 -6.17 7.66 18.76
CA ALA A 39 -7.37 7.34 19.51
C ALA A 39 -8.35 6.46 18.72
N ASN A 40 -8.35 6.53 17.39
CA ASN A 40 -9.30 5.81 16.53
C ASN A 40 -8.71 5.34 15.20
N GLU A 41 -7.52 5.80 14.82
CA GLU A 41 -6.93 5.57 13.51
C GLU A 41 -5.63 4.77 13.68
N GLY A 42 -5.67 3.50 13.26
CA GLY A 42 -4.53 2.60 13.32
C GLY A 42 -3.98 2.25 11.94
N PRO A 43 -3.16 1.19 11.83
CA PRO A 43 -2.52 0.82 10.57
C PRO A 43 -3.52 0.46 9.47
N GLN A 44 -4.73 -0.04 9.82
CA GLN A 44 -5.77 -0.28 8.82
C GLN A 44 -6.27 1.01 8.18
N TYR A 45 -6.40 2.09 8.95
CA TYR A 45 -6.82 3.39 8.44
C TYR A 45 -5.74 3.99 7.55
N ALA A 46 -4.48 3.99 8.00
CA ALA A 46 -3.35 4.42 7.19
C ALA A 46 -3.26 3.61 5.87
N ALA A 47 -3.40 2.29 5.94
CA ALA A 47 -3.43 1.45 4.75
C ALA A 47 -4.58 1.81 3.81
N ALA A 48 -5.79 2.07 4.34
CA ALA A 48 -6.94 2.46 3.55
C ALA A 48 -6.70 3.77 2.76
N LEU A 49 -5.97 4.73 3.33
CA LEU A 49 -5.58 5.96 2.64
C LEU A 49 -4.65 5.67 1.45
N VAL A 50 -3.60 4.84 1.65
CA VAL A 50 -2.71 4.42 0.54
C VAL A 50 -3.49 3.68 -0.54
N VAL A 51 -4.41 2.79 -0.15
CA VAL A 51 -5.25 2.05 -1.08
C VAL A 51 -6.19 2.98 -1.85
N ALA A 52 -6.78 3.99 -1.21
CA ALA A 52 -7.61 4.98 -1.89
C ALA A 52 -6.83 5.76 -2.96
N ASP A 53 -5.59 6.15 -2.65
CA ASP A 53 -4.70 6.82 -3.62
C ASP A 53 -4.31 5.89 -4.78
N LEU A 54 -4.03 4.61 -4.50
CA LEU A 54 -3.79 3.57 -5.52
C LEU A 54 -4.98 3.42 -6.46
N LEU A 55 -6.19 3.29 -5.91
CA LEU A 55 -7.41 3.16 -6.69
C LEU A 55 -7.66 4.40 -7.56
N THR A 56 -7.47 5.59 -6.99
CA THR A 56 -7.59 6.86 -7.72
C THR A 56 -6.61 6.91 -8.90
N GLU A 57 -5.36 6.48 -8.70
CA GLU A 57 -4.40 6.44 -9.81
C GLU A 57 -4.75 5.38 -10.87
N TRP A 58 -5.27 4.22 -10.46
CA TRP A 58 -5.74 3.24 -11.43
C TRP A 58 -6.92 3.75 -12.27
N GLU A 59 -7.83 4.50 -11.66
CA GLU A 59 -8.91 5.17 -12.38
C GLU A 59 -8.38 6.20 -13.36
N MET A 60 -7.44 7.06 -12.93
CA MET A 60 -6.85 8.10 -13.80
C MET A 60 -6.03 7.52 -14.96
N ARG A 61 -5.28 6.43 -14.75
CA ARG A 61 -4.47 5.77 -15.79
C ARG A 61 -5.23 4.73 -16.61
N GLY A 62 -6.43 4.33 -16.16
CA GLY A 62 -7.24 3.26 -16.71
C GLY A 62 -7.01 1.90 -16.06
N LEU A 63 -8.12 1.18 -15.77
CA LEU A 63 -8.15 -0.13 -15.11
C LEU A 63 -7.24 -1.22 -15.71
N PRO A 64 -6.95 -1.29 -17.02
CA PRO A 64 -6.00 -2.27 -17.56
C PRO A 64 -4.57 -2.14 -17.03
N ARG A 65 -4.25 -1.01 -16.38
CA ARG A 65 -2.96 -0.77 -15.72
C ARG A 65 -2.99 -1.06 -14.21
N ALA A 66 -4.15 -1.42 -13.66
CA ALA A 66 -4.26 -1.89 -12.29
C ALA A 66 -3.49 -3.21 -12.14
N ARG A 67 -2.78 -3.36 -11.02
CA ARG A 67 -1.91 -4.51 -10.77
C ARG A 67 -2.19 -5.06 -9.39
N HIS A 68 -1.90 -6.35 -9.20
CA HIS A 68 -1.77 -6.87 -7.85
C HIS A 68 -0.65 -6.10 -7.15
N VAL A 69 -0.98 -5.46 -6.04
CA VAL A 69 -0.02 -4.72 -5.22
C VAL A 69 -0.14 -5.15 -3.77
N ARG A 70 0.95 -4.93 -3.04
CA ARG A 70 1.05 -5.15 -1.60
C ARG A 70 1.46 -3.85 -0.95
N VAL A 71 0.65 -3.36 -0.02
CA VAL A 71 0.99 -2.21 0.81
C VAL A 71 1.52 -2.73 2.13
N ILE A 72 2.73 -2.31 2.49
CA ILE A 72 3.37 -2.61 3.76
C ILE A 72 3.42 -1.33 4.58
N LEU A 73 3.11 -1.46 5.89
CA LEU A 73 3.22 -0.38 6.85
C LEU A 73 4.10 -0.80 8.04
N TRP A 74 4.86 0.18 8.53
CA TRP A 74 5.65 0.09 9.75
C TRP A 74 5.36 1.31 10.63
N HIS A 75 5.38 1.11 11.93
CA HIS A 75 5.29 2.17 12.92
C HIS A 75 6.57 3.01 12.91
N ASP A 76 6.39 4.34 12.89
CA ASP A 76 7.39 5.41 12.81
C ASP A 76 8.24 5.44 11.53
N GLU A 77 9.00 4.38 11.24
CA GLU A 77 9.99 4.35 10.17
C GLU A 77 9.93 3.06 9.33
N GLU A 78 10.33 3.16 8.06
CA GLU A 78 10.42 2.01 7.17
C GLU A 78 11.50 1.03 7.65
N ARG A 79 11.16 -0.26 7.71
CA ARG A 79 12.06 -1.35 8.12
C ARG A 79 12.06 -2.49 7.11
N ASP A 80 12.45 -3.69 7.54
CA ASP A 80 12.47 -4.88 6.70
C ASP A 80 11.06 -5.22 6.17
N PRO A 81 10.86 -5.36 4.85
CA PRO A 81 9.60 -5.83 4.25
C PRO A 81 9.14 -7.21 4.71
N GLU A 82 10.03 -8.03 5.28
CA GLU A 82 9.68 -9.34 5.85
C GLU A 82 9.12 -9.26 7.27
N ASP A 83 9.24 -8.10 7.95
CA ASP A 83 8.73 -7.85 9.31
C ASP A 83 7.86 -6.59 9.40
N PRO A 84 6.69 -6.59 8.75
CA PRO A 84 5.78 -5.44 8.74
C PRO A 84 4.88 -5.39 9.99
N ASP A 85 4.51 -4.19 10.43
CA ASP A 85 3.47 -4.03 11.46
C ASP A 85 2.07 -4.28 10.87
N PHE A 86 1.89 -3.96 9.58
CA PHE A 86 0.66 -4.27 8.85
C PHE A 86 0.91 -4.47 7.37
N ILE A 87 0.10 -5.33 6.75
CA ILE A 87 0.19 -5.69 5.34
C ILE A 87 -1.20 -5.85 4.73
N VAL A 88 -1.39 -5.30 3.53
CA VAL A 88 -2.61 -5.53 2.74
C VAL A 88 -2.26 -5.80 1.28
N ASP A 89 -2.82 -6.90 0.75
CA ASP A 89 -2.73 -7.26 -0.66
C ASP A 89 -3.98 -6.75 -1.40
N VAL A 90 -3.78 -5.85 -2.37
CA VAL A 90 -4.86 -5.29 -3.20
C VAL A 90 -4.78 -5.91 -4.57
N ARG A 91 -5.88 -6.55 -4.99
CA ARG A 91 -5.99 -7.15 -6.32
C ARG A 91 -7.01 -6.37 -7.15
N PRO A 92 -6.71 -6.07 -8.42
CA PRO A 92 -7.73 -5.56 -9.31
C PRO A 92 -8.85 -6.60 -9.44
N PRO A 93 -10.10 -6.16 -9.68
CA PRO A 93 -11.17 -7.09 -10.01
C PRO A 93 -10.70 -7.93 -11.20
N SER A 94 -10.76 -9.25 -11.05
CA SER A 94 -10.44 -10.17 -12.12
C SER A 94 -11.67 -10.29 -13.01
N ASP A 95 -11.53 -10.30 -14.34
CA ASP A 95 -12.60 -10.68 -15.29
C ASP A 95 -13.02 -12.17 -15.15
N ILE A 96 -12.52 -12.87 -14.12
CA ILE A 96 -12.84 -14.28 -13.83
C ILE A 96 -14.06 -14.31 -12.91
N ASP A 97 -15.18 -13.84 -13.44
CA ASP A 97 -16.54 -14.22 -13.05
C ASP A 97 -17.49 -14.11 -14.27
N SER A 98 -16.96 -14.38 -15.47
CA SER A 98 -17.76 -14.71 -16.66
C SER A 98 -17.57 -16.20 -16.96
N ALA A 99 -18.21 -17.04 -16.15
CA ALA A 99 -18.41 -18.46 -16.41
C ALA A 99 -19.88 -18.74 -16.72
#